data_AF-A0A263NV61-F1
#
_entry.id   AF-A0A263NV61-F1
#
_cell.length_a   1.000
_cell.length_b   1.000
_cell.length_c   1.000
_cell.angle_alpha   90.00
_cell.angle_beta   90.00
_cell.angle_gamma   90.00
#
_symmetry.space_group_name_H-M   'P 1'
#
loop_
_entity.id
_entity.type
_entity.pdbx_description
1 polymer ?
#
loop_
_entity_poly.entity_id
_entity_poly.type
_entity_poly.pdbx_seq_one_letter_code
_entity_poly.pdbx_strand_id
1 'polypeptide(L)' 'MVWCGVSPQLEGMGGLYCEDCEVAVPTEDHTQRSGIHAWAIDPEQAEQLWALSEQLSGVTLE' A
#
# COMPACT_ATOMS: atom_id res chain seq x y z
N MET A 1 13.00 5.32 2.67
CA MET A 1 12.20 6.06 3.66
C MET A 1 12.57 5.58 5.05
N VAL A 2 13.28 6.39 5.85
CA VAL A 2 13.57 6.05 7.25
C VAL A 2 12.41 6.47 8.15
N TRP A 3 11.80 7.63 7.88
CA TRP A 3 10.71 8.20 8.67
C TRP A 3 9.55 7.21 8.91
N CYS A 4 9.03 6.54 7.89
CA CYS A 4 7.93 5.58 8.07
C CYS A 4 8.24 4.41 9.00
N GLY A 5 9.50 3.97 9.05
CA GLY A 5 9.90 2.83 9.86
C GLY A 5 10.16 3.19 11.33
N VAL A 6 10.36 4.47 11.66
CA VAL A 6 10.88 4.88 12.98
C VAL A 6 10.19 6.10 13.59
N SER A 7 9.29 6.78 12.87
CA SER A 7 8.62 7.97 13.38
C SER A 7 7.64 7.60 14.51
N PRO A 8 7.78 8.19 15.72
CA PRO A 8 6.82 7.99 16.80
C PRO A 8 5.38 8.40 16.43
N GLN A 9 5.23 9.25 15.40
CA GLN A 9 3.94 9.72 14.91
C GLN A 9 3.09 8.59 14.30
N LEU A 10 3.71 7.47 13.92
CA LEU A 10 3.05 6.32 13.30
C LEU A 10 2.92 5.13 14.26
N GLU A 11 3.20 5.32 15.55
CA GLU A 11 3.08 4.26 16.56
C GLU A 11 1.65 3.70 16.60
N GLY A 12 1.53 2.37 16.45
CA GLY A 12 0.24 1.68 16.42
C GLY A 12 -0.54 1.82 15.11
N MET A 13 0.00 2.49 14.10
CA MET A 13 -0.65 2.68 12.79
C MET A 13 -0.06 1.72 11.75
N GLY A 14 -0.86 0.73 11.33
CA GLY A 14 -0.51 -0.19 10.24
C GLY A 14 -1.22 0.16 8.93
N GLY A 15 -0.70 -0.36 7.81
CA GLY A 15 -1.35 -0.25 6.49
C GLY A 15 -1.28 1.13 5.82
N LEU A 16 -0.37 2.00 6.26
CA LEU A 16 -0.21 3.33 5.68
C LEU A 16 0.70 3.32 4.46
N TYR A 17 0.34 4.12 3.46
CA TYR A 17 1.26 4.52 2.40
C TYR A 17 1.87 5.89 2.76
N CYS A 18 3.18 5.96 2.84
CA CYS A 18 3.89 7.21 3.09
C CYS A 18 4.52 7.76 1.81
N GLU A 19 4.58 9.07 1.73
CA GLU A 19 5.33 9.79 0.71
C GLU A 19 5.93 11.06 1.33
N ASP A 20 7.17 11.41 0.98
CA ASP A 20 7.82 12.66 1.42
C ASP A 20 7.78 12.94 2.94
N CYS A 21 7.93 11.89 3.75
CA CYS A 21 7.85 11.95 5.22
C CYS A 21 6.47 12.38 5.75
N GLU A 22 5.42 12.09 5.00
CA GLU A 22 4.02 12.29 5.35
C GLU A 22 3.19 11.04 5.03
N VAL A 23 1.97 10.96 5.59
CA VAL A 23 0.97 9.98 5.15
C VAL A 23 0.33 10.52 3.87
N ALA A 24 0.44 9.76 2.78
CA ALA A 24 -0.04 10.18 1.48
C ALA A 24 -1.57 10.26 1.44
N VAL A 25 -2.08 11.16 0.60
CA VAL A 25 -3.52 11.33 0.35
C VAL A 25 -3.93 10.69 -0.99
N PRO A 26 -5.20 10.31 -1.18
CA PRO A 26 -5.68 9.86 -2.47
C PRO A 26 -5.47 10.90 -3.58
N THR A 27 -5.20 10.42 -4.79
CA THR A 27 -5.14 11.25 -6.00
C THR A 27 -6.15 10.74 -7.04
N GLU A 28 -6.79 11.68 -7.72
CA GLU A 28 -7.64 11.41 -8.88
C GLU A 28 -6.87 11.61 -10.20
N ASP A 29 -5.67 12.19 -10.15
CA ASP A 29 -4.83 12.41 -11.32
C ASP A 29 -3.95 11.18 -11.58
N HIS A 30 -4.41 10.33 -12.49
CA HIS A 30 -3.72 9.11 -12.90
C HIS A 30 -2.37 9.33 -13.60
N THR A 31 -2.00 10.58 -13.89
CA THR A 31 -0.67 10.92 -14.44
C THR A 31 0.34 11.23 -13.35
N GLN A 32 -0.10 11.48 -12.12
CA GLN A 32 0.78 11.72 -10.99
C GLN A 32 1.41 10.43 -10.47
N ARG A 33 2.69 10.56 -10.09
CA ARG A 33 3.43 9.49 -9.41
C ARG A 33 3.18 9.49 -7.90
N SER A 34 2.73 10.62 -7.37
CA SER A 34 2.43 10.83 -5.95
C SER A 34 0.97 10.55 -5.62
N GLY A 35 0.72 10.28 -4.35
CA GLY A 35 -0.61 10.00 -3.82
C GLY A 35 -1.08 8.56 -4.05
N ILE A 36 -2.22 8.25 -3.43
CA ILE A 36 -2.83 6.92 -3.45
C ILE A 36 -3.81 6.85 -4.61
N HIS A 37 -3.51 6.04 -5.62
CA HIS A 37 -4.44 5.77 -6.71
C HIS A 37 -5.55 4.82 -6.26
N ALA A 38 -6.76 5.01 -6.78
CA ALA A 38 -7.94 4.24 -6.35
C ALA A 38 -7.75 2.72 -6.48
N TRP A 39 -7.10 2.24 -7.54
CA TRP A 39 -6.82 0.82 -7.74
C TRP A 39 -5.82 0.23 -6.74
N ALA A 40 -5.02 1.06 -6.07
CA ALA A 40 -4.03 0.61 -5.09
C ALA A 40 -4.66 0.29 -3.72
N ILE A 41 -5.89 0.72 -3.48
CA ILE A 41 -6.64 0.50 -2.22
C ILE A 41 -7.96 -0.26 -2.45
N ASP A 42 -8.13 -0.87 -3.61
CA ASP A 42 -9.28 -1.73 -3.91
C ASP A 42 -9.09 -3.10 -3.24
N PRO A 43 -9.92 -3.46 -2.24
CA PRO A 43 -9.78 -4.72 -1.51
C PRO A 43 -10.07 -5.95 -2.37
N GLU A 44 -10.99 -5.85 -3.34
CA GLU A 44 -11.34 -6.96 -4.21
C GLU A 44 -10.17 -7.29 -5.14
N GLN A 45 -9.54 -6.25 -5.70
CA GLN A 45 -8.34 -6.41 -6.52
C GLN A 45 -7.16 -6.94 -5.72
N ALA A 46 -7.02 -6.53 -4.46
CA ALA A 46 -5.97 -7.04 -3.57
C ALA A 46 -6.12 -8.55 -3.32
N GLU A 47 -7.34 -9.02 -3.04
CA GLU A 47 -7.63 -10.46 -2.85
C GLU A 47 -7.37 -11.27 -4.14
N GLN A 48 -7.80 -10.76 -5.29
CA GLN A 48 -7.55 -11.41 -6.59
C GLN A 48 -6.05 -11.51 -6.89
N LEU A 49 -5.30 -10.44 -6.65
CA LEU A 49 -3.85 -10.41 -6.85
C LEU A 49 -3.13 -11.38 -5.90
N TRP A 50 -3.59 -11.49 -4.65
CA TRP A 50 -3.02 -12.42 -3.69
C TRP A 50 -3.20 -13.86 -4.15
N ALA A 51 -4.42 -14.27 -4.48
CA ALA A 51 -4.73 -15.62 -4.94
C ALA A 51 -3.92 -16.00 -6.21
N LEU A 52 -3.79 -15.07 -7.15
CA LEU A 52 -2.96 -15.27 -8.34
C LEU A 52 -1.47 -15.43 -7.95
N SER A 53 -0.98 -14.65 -7.00
CA SER A 53 0.42 -14.71 -6.56
C SER A 53 0.75 -16.04 -5.88
N GLU A 54 -0.17 -16.60 -5.08
CA GLU A 54 -0.02 -17.93 -4.50
C GLU A 54 0.02 -19.02 -5.59
N GLN A 55 -0.86 -18.93 -6.60
CA GLN A 55 -0.87 -19.86 -7.73
C GLN A 55 0.44 -19.82 -8.54
N LEU A 56 0.97 -18.63 -8.79
CA LEU A 56 2.17 -18.45 -9.61
C LEU A 56 3.46 -18.81 -8.85
N SER A 57 3.51 -18.53 -7.55
CA SER A 57 4.69 -18.81 -6.72
C SER A 57 4.71 -20.22 -6.14
N GLY A 58 3.55 -20.88 -6.04
CA GLY A 58 3.41 -22.17 -5.33
C GLY A 58 3.55 -22.04 -3.81
N VAL A 59 3.50 -20.83 -3.26
CA VAL A 59 3.58 -20.54 -1.83
C VAL A 59 2.24 -20.02 -1.34
N THR A 60 1.74 -20.58 -0.25
CA THR A 60 0.53 -20.13 0.44
C THR A 60 0.91 -19.72 1.86
N LEU A 61 0.38 -18.61 2.34
CA LEU A 61 0.57 -18.16 3.72
C LEU A 61 -0.66 -18.56 4.54
N GLU A 62 -0.43 -19.29 5.63
CA GLU A 62 -1.44 -19.69 6.63
C GLU A 62 -1.68 -18.61 7.68
#